data_AF-A0A1T3CZX7-F1
#
_entry.id   AF-A0A1T3CZX7-F1
#
_cell.length_a   1.000
_cell.length_b   1.000
_cell.length_c   1.000
_cell.angle_alpha   90.00
_cell.angle_beta   90.00
_cell.angle_gamma   90.00
#
_symmetry.space_group_name_H-M   'P 1'
#
loop_
_entity.id
_entity.type
_entity.pdbx_description
1 polymer ?
#
loop_
_entity_poly.entity_id
_entity_poly.type
_entity_poly.pdbx_seq_one_letter_code
_entity_poly.pdbx_strand_id
1 'polypeptide(L)'
;MASSVTKTNRPREDIKVLFDYELANAPGKSIIGVHLDYPPEGFTPPHRHGGATVVAYVLAGELLSGMNGNPPKVYTPGESFMELPGLDTDVVKTAGYEALTVLDEGW
;
A
#
# COMPACT_ATOMS: atom_id res chain seq x y z
N MET A 1 16.10 4.03 27.37
CA MET A 1 14.62 4.04 27.49
C MET A 1 14.07 3.39 26.23
N ALA A 2 13.65 2.13 26.29
CA ALA A 2 13.00 1.48 25.16
C ALA A 2 11.56 2.01 25.08
N SER A 3 11.22 2.68 23.98
CA SER A 3 9.83 3.09 23.74
C SER A 3 8.94 1.85 23.68
N SER A 4 8.00 1.77 24.61
CA SER A 4 6.90 0.82 24.60
C SER A 4 6.10 1.02 23.31
N VAL A 5 6.21 0.09 22.36
CA VAL A 5 5.31 0.05 21.20
C VAL A 5 3.94 -0.37 21.72
N THR A 6 3.05 0.60 21.90
CA THR A 6 1.63 0.36 22.15
C THR A 6 1.07 -0.40 20.95
N LYS A 7 0.55 -1.60 21.17
CA LYS A 7 -0.18 -2.38 20.17
C LYS A 7 -1.47 -1.62 19.82
N THR A 8 -1.41 -0.76 18.80
CA THR A 8 -2.58 0.03 18.39
C THR A 8 -3.63 -0.90 17.78
N ASN A 9 -4.83 -0.98 18.38
CA ASN A 9 -5.95 -1.77 17.87
C ASN A 9 -6.69 -0.99 16.76
N ARG A 10 -5.93 -0.46 15.80
CA ARG A 10 -6.50 0.30 14.69
C ARG A 10 -7.20 -0.65 13.70
N PRO A 11 -8.32 -0.24 13.10
CA PRO A 11 -8.96 -1.04 12.06
C PRO A 11 -8.01 -1.33 10.90
N ARG A 12 -8.17 -2.50 10.32
CA ARG A 12 -7.48 -2.90 9.09
C ARG A 12 -8.28 -2.49 7.86
N GLU A 13 -7.56 -2.40 6.76
CA GLU A 13 -8.10 -2.31 5.42
C GLU A 13 -8.88 -3.57 5.02
N ASP A 14 -9.92 -3.38 4.22
CA ASP A 14 -10.50 -4.44 3.41
C ASP A 14 -9.74 -4.51 2.08
N ILE A 15 -9.49 -5.73 1.60
CA ILE A 15 -8.66 -5.98 0.42
C ILE A 15 -9.47 -6.80 -0.57
N LYS A 16 -9.64 -6.27 -1.79
CA LYS A 16 -10.29 -6.98 -2.89
C LYS A 16 -9.38 -7.03 -4.11
N VAL A 17 -9.00 -8.24 -4.51
CA VAL A 17 -8.33 -8.45 -5.80
C VAL A 17 -9.33 -8.19 -6.94
N LEU A 18 -8.98 -7.29 -7.86
CA LEU A 18 -9.77 -6.92 -9.03
C LEU A 18 -9.40 -7.77 -10.24
N PHE A 19 -8.10 -8.00 -10.44
CA PHE A 19 -7.58 -8.82 -11.53
C PHE A 19 -6.18 -9.34 -11.17
N ASP A 20 -5.80 -10.42 -11.86
CA ASP A 20 -4.47 -11.03 -11.81
C ASP A 20 -4.19 -11.58 -13.21
N TYR A 21 -3.23 -10.96 -13.90
CA TYR A 21 -2.85 -11.34 -15.25
C TYR A 21 -1.35 -11.58 -15.35
N GLU A 22 -0.95 -12.69 -15.94
CA GLU A 22 0.43 -12.88 -16.38
C GLU A 22 0.76 -11.92 -17.53
N LEU A 23 1.97 -11.36 -17.50
CA LEU A 23 2.45 -10.46 -18.53
C LEU A 23 3.04 -11.25 -19.70
N ALA A 24 2.34 -11.28 -20.83
CA ALA A 24 2.76 -12.01 -22.03
C ALA A 24 4.15 -11.58 -22.57
N ASN A 25 4.54 -10.32 -22.36
CA ASN A 25 5.83 -9.75 -22.76
C ASN A 25 6.89 -9.79 -21.64
N ALA A 26 6.56 -10.32 -20.45
CA ALA A 26 7.47 -10.46 -19.33
C ALA A 26 7.23 -11.81 -18.60
N PRO A 27 7.75 -12.93 -19.14
CA PRO A 27 7.53 -14.24 -18.56
C PRO A 27 7.95 -14.31 -17.08
N GLY A 28 7.12 -14.91 -16.24
CA GLY A 28 7.33 -14.99 -14.79
C GLY A 28 6.90 -13.76 -14.00
N LYS A 29 6.36 -12.72 -14.66
CA LYS A 29 5.80 -11.52 -14.02
C LYS A 29 4.28 -11.48 -14.15
N SER A 30 3.61 -10.87 -13.17
CA SER A 30 2.17 -10.63 -13.19
C SER A 30 1.81 -9.19 -12.87
N ILE A 31 0.66 -8.77 -13.39
CA ILE A 31 -0.03 -7.53 -13.05
C ILE A 31 -1.28 -7.90 -12.22
N ILE A 32 -1.21 -7.70 -10.91
CA ILE A 32 -2.29 -7.91 -9.94
C ILE A 32 -2.88 -6.56 -9.53
N GLY A 33 -4.14 -6.31 -9.83
CA GLY A 33 -4.89 -5.14 -9.37
C GLY A 33 -5.59 -5.41 -8.05
N VAL A 34 -5.34 -4.58 -7.05
CA VAL A 34 -6.00 -4.68 -5.73
C VAL A 34 -6.74 -3.39 -5.45
N HIS A 35 -7.98 -3.51 -4.97
CA HIS A 35 -8.75 -2.43 -4.36
C HIS A 35 -8.64 -2.51 -2.84
N LEU A 36 -8.27 -1.41 -2.21
CA LEU A 36 -8.17 -1.33 -0.75
C LEU A 36 -9.19 -0.32 -0.21
N ASP A 37 -10.04 -0.72 0.73
CA ASP A 37 -10.94 0.18 1.46
C ASP A 37 -10.47 0.33 2.91
N TYR A 38 -10.41 1.57 3.42
CA TYR A 38 -10.00 1.82 4.79
C TYR A 38 -11.13 2.51 5.56
N PRO A 39 -11.57 1.95 6.70
CA PRO A 39 -12.46 2.70 7.59
C PRO A 39 -11.73 3.92 8.19
N PRO A 40 -12.45 4.85 8.83
CA PRO A 40 -11.83 5.95 9.58
C PRO A 40 -10.77 5.46 10.58
N GLU A 41 -9.60 6.11 10.58
CA GLU A 41 -8.41 5.72 11.35
C GLU A 41 -7.82 4.33 10.98
N GLY A 42 -8.24 3.79 9.85
CA GLY A 42 -7.72 2.56 9.27
C GLY A 42 -6.24 2.64 8.96
N PHE A 43 -5.58 1.49 8.99
CA PHE A 43 -4.13 1.44 8.86
C PHE A 43 -3.61 0.09 8.36
N THR A 44 -2.53 0.16 7.59
CA THR A 44 -1.68 -0.99 7.26
C THR A 44 -0.37 -0.90 8.05
N PRO A 45 -0.02 -1.94 8.83
CA PRO A 45 1.27 -2.07 9.49
C PRO A 45 2.45 -1.94 8.52
N PRO A 46 3.61 -1.56 9.06
CA PRO A 46 4.84 -1.68 8.31
C PRO A 46 4.98 -3.07 7.70
N HIS A 47 5.18 -3.11 6.40
CA HIS A 47 5.39 -4.34 5.65
C HIS A 47 6.29 -4.08 4.44
N ARG A 48 6.71 -5.18 3.81
CA ARG A 48 7.64 -5.15 2.69
C ARG A 48 7.06 -5.93 1.53
N HIS A 49 7.17 -5.35 0.35
CA HIS A 49 6.91 -6.03 -0.91
C HIS A 49 8.20 -6.73 -1.33
N GLY A 50 8.16 -8.07 -1.42
CA GLY A 50 9.35 -8.91 -1.61
C GLY A 50 10.19 -8.47 -2.82
N GLY A 51 9.67 -8.72 -4.03
CA GLY A 51 10.22 -8.25 -5.31
C GLY A 51 9.31 -7.29 -6.08
N ALA A 52 8.11 -7.03 -5.54
CA ALA A 52 7.07 -6.22 -6.15
C ALA A 52 7.43 -4.72 -6.20
N THR A 53 7.09 -4.08 -7.33
CA THR A 53 6.93 -2.62 -7.39
C THR A 53 5.46 -2.33 -7.22
N VAL A 54 5.09 -1.51 -6.25
CA VAL A 54 3.70 -1.10 -6.05
C VAL A 54 3.53 0.31 -6.57
N VAL A 55 2.54 0.55 -7.42
CA VAL A 55 2.05 1.89 -7.73
C VAL A 55 0.68 2.02 -7.10
N ALA A 56 0.52 2.91 -6.13
CA ALA A 56 -0.77 3.21 -5.51
C ALA A 56 -1.35 4.49 -6.12
N TYR A 57 -2.64 4.49 -6.44
CA TYR A 57 -3.40 5.63 -6.94
C TYR A 57 -4.60 5.90 -6.05
N VAL A 58 -4.76 7.12 -5.52
CA VAL A 58 -5.84 7.45 -4.58
C VAL A 58 -7.12 7.79 -5.35
N LEU A 59 -8.18 7.06 -5.07
CA LEU A 59 -9.50 7.23 -5.69
C LEU A 59 -10.42 8.13 -4.85
N ALA A 60 -10.31 8.09 -3.51
CA ALA A 60 -11.11 8.89 -2.59
C ALA A 60 -10.39 9.15 -1.25
N GLY A 61 -10.83 10.17 -0.50
CA GLY A 61 -10.33 10.49 0.84
C GLY A 61 -8.90 11.02 0.89
N GLU A 62 -8.24 10.82 2.03
CA GLU A 62 -6.86 11.25 2.26
C GLU A 62 -6.00 10.08 2.77
N LEU A 63 -4.82 9.93 2.17
CA LEU A 63 -3.88 8.86 2.45
C LEU A 63 -2.55 9.40 2.96
N LEU A 64 -2.27 9.25 4.26
CA LEU A 64 -0.93 9.49 4.79
C LEU A 64 -0.07 8.24 4.56
N SER A 65 0.91 8.32 3.67
CA SER A 65 1.87 7.24 3.41
C SER A 65 3.31 7.69 3.69
N GLY A 66 4.06 6.87 4.42
CA GLY A 66 5.49 7.06 4.69
C GLY A 66 6.30 5.87 4.21
N MET A 67 7.42 6.14 3.54
CA MET A 67 8.31 5.13 2.97
C MET A 67 9.78 5.45 3.28
N ASN A 68 10.57 4.41 3.59
CA ASN A 68 12.03 4.49 3.66
C ASN A 68 12.56 5.60 4.59
N GLY A 69 11.92 5.80 5.76
CA GLY A 69 12.32 6.83 6.73
C GLY A 69 12.12 8.28 6.28
N ASN A 70 11.52 8.53 5.12
CA ASN A 70 11.13 9.88 4.72
C ASN A 70 9.92 10.36 5.54
N PRO A 71 9.75 11.68 5.71
CA PRO A 71 8.53 12.23 6.29
C PRO A 71 7.29 11.72 5.53
N PRO A 72 6.28 11.20 6.24
CA PRO A 72 5.04 10.78 5.60
C PRO A 72 4.40 11.92 4.80
N LYS A 73 3.86 11.60 3.62
CA LYS A 73 3.13 12.53 2.76
C LYS A 73 1.64 12.18 2.75
N VAL A 74 0.78 13.20 2.76
CA VAL A 74 -0.65 13.04 2.47
C VAL A 74 -0.85 13.04 0.95
N TYR A 75 -1.55 12.03 0.46
CA TYR A 75 -2.00 11.87 -0.92
C TYR A 75 -3.52 12.02 -0.98
N THR A 76 -4.00 12.71 -2.00
CA THR A 76 -5.40 13.07 -2.23
C THR A 76 -5.91 12.47 -3.55
N PRO A 77 -7.23 12.48 -3.83
CA PRO A 77 -7.77 11.82 -5.01
C PRO A 77 -7.13 12.33 -6.29
N GLY A 78 -6.67 11.40 -7.13
CA GLY A 78 -5.93 11.70 -8.35
C GLY A 78 -4.42 11.67 -8.22
N GLU A 79 -3.86 11.64 -7.00
CA GLU A 79 -2.44 11.47 -6.78
C GLU A 79 -2.03 10.00 -6.73
N SER A 80 -0.76 9.75 -7.05
CA SER A 80 -0.14 8.43 -6.95
C SER A 80 1.24 8.47 -6.30
N PHE A 81 1.68 7.33 -5.81
CA PHE A 81 3.07 7.08 -5.42
C PHE A 81 3.49 5.68 -5.81
N MET A 82 4.81 5.45 -5.73
CA MET A 82 5.42 4.17 -6.07
C MET A 82 6.29 3.69 -4.92
N GLU A 83 6.12 2.44 -4.54
CA GLU A 83 6.93 1.70 -3.59
C GLU A 83 7.79 0.73 -4.39
N LEU A 84 9.11 0.92 -4.35
CA LEU A 84 10.06 0.08 -5.05
C LEU A 84 10.28 -1.26 -4.31
N PRO A 85 10.78 -2.30 -5.02
CA PRO A 85 11.06 -3.58 -4.42
C PRO A 85 11.97 -3.46 -3.20
N GLY A 86 11.60 -4.16 -2.13
CA GLY A 86 12.40 -4.20 -0.92
C GLY A 86 12.40 -2.90 -0.10
N LEU A 87 11.53 -1.93 -0.37
CA LEU A 87 11.34 -0.78 0.52
C LEU A 87 10.49 -1.17 1.74
N ASP A 88 10.88 -0.65 2.91
CA ASP A 88 10.05 -0.71 4.10
C ASP A 88 8.97 0.38 4.00
N THR A 89 7.70 -0.03 4.05
CA THR A 89 6.57 0.88 4.22
C THR A 89 6.40 1.14 5.72
N ASP A 90 6.30 2.39 6.16
CA ASP A 90 6.37 2.70 7.59
C ASP A 90 5.00 3.02 8.20
N VAL A 91 4.08 3.69 7.49
CA VAL A 91 2.73 3.95 8.02
C VAL A 91 1.78 4.32 6.89
N VAL A 92 0.63 3.63 6.81
CA VAL A 92 -0.59 4.15 6.15
C VAL A 92 -1.58 4.60 7.24
N LYS A 93 -1.97 5.88 7.28
CA LYS A 93 -3.04 6.38 8.17
C LYS A 93 -4.09 7.12 7.34
N THR A 94 -5.35 6.69 7.39
CA THR A 94 -6.39 7.27 6.53
C THR A 94 -7.75 7.44 7.20
N ALA A 95 -8.56 8.31 6.59
CA ALA A 95 -10.00 8.33 6.71
C ALA A 95 -10.59 8.01 5.32
N GLY A 96 -11.05 6.76 5.09
CA GLY A 96 -11.84 6.39 3.91
C GLY A 96 -11.11 6.55 2.58
N TYR A 97 -10.30 5.59 2.15
CA TYR A 97 -9.67 5.64 0.82
C TYR A 97 -9.86 4.35 0.03
N GLU A 98 -9.73 4.51 -1.29
CA GLU A 98 -9.76 3.47 -2.31
C GLU A 98 -8.44 3.58 -3.12
N ALA A 99 -7.65 2.51 -3.29
CA ALA A 99 -6.46 2.54 -4.14
C ALA A 99 -6.30 1.31 -5.02
N LEU A 100 -5.65 1.49 -6.17
CA LEU A 100 -5.21 0.43 -7.09
C LEU A 100 -3.70 0.22 -6.95
N THR A 101 -3.27 -0.99 -6.58
CA THR A 101 -1.85 -1.42 -6.53
C THR A 101 -1.53 -2.39 -7.65
N VAL A 102 -0.38 -2.26 -8.35
CA VAL A 102 0.17 -3.38 -9.15
C VAL A 102 1.71 -3.41 -9.38
N LEU A 103 2.36 -4.56 -9.08
CA LEU A 103 3.23 -5.44 -9.91
C LEU A 103 4.03 -6.37 -8.96
N ASP A 104 3.94 -7.71 -9.10
CA ASP A 104 4.68 -8.67 -8.25
C ASP A 104 5.47 -9.72 -9.05
N GLU A 105 6.59 -10.15 -8.46
CA GLU A 105 7.27 -11.39 -8.80
C GLU A 105 6.97 -12.44 -7.74
N GLY A 106 6.65 -13.64 -8.20
CA GLY A 106 6.38 -14.79 -7.36
C GLY A 106 7.35 -14.92 -6.18
N TRP A 107 6.73 -15.14 -5.01
CA TRP A 107 7.24 -15.57 -3.70
C TRP A 107 8.76 -15.78 -3.54
#